data_AF-A0A3D5YIC2-F1
#
_entry.id   AF-A0A3D5YIC2-F1
#
_cell.length_a   1.000
_cell.length_b   1.000
_cell.length_c   1.000
_cell.angle_alpha   90.00
_cell.angle_beta   90.00
_cell.angle_gamma   90.00
#
_symmetry.space_group_name_H-M   'P 1'
#
loop_
_entity.id
_entity.type
_entity.pdbx_description
1 polymer ?
#
loop_
_entity_poly.entity_id
_entity_poly.type
_entity_poly.pdbx_seq_one_letter_code
_entity_poly.pdbx_strand_id
1 'polypeptide(L)'
;MSGTVLVKDIDPRLYYSSTPSILTSIGNKLYFSAINQLNGNELRVTDGIINGTGTYLVKDLWSGSQNSNPSNIVSLNNILYFTAQDQLN
;
A
#
# COMPACT_ATOMS: atom_id res chain seq x y z
N MET A 1 -12.44 -14.22 -19.95
CA MET A 1 -11.72 -13.79 -18.74
C MET A 1 -12.50 -12.62 -18.17
N SER A 2 -13.06 -12.74 -16.97
CA SER A 2 -14.00 -11.77 -16.41
C SER A 2 -13.25 -10.68 -15.65
N GLY A 3 -13.24 -9.47 -16.22
CA GLY A 3 -13.09 -8.19 -15.50
C GLY A 3 -11.99 -8.07 -14.45
N THR A 4 -12.29 -7.29 -13.42
CA THR A 4 -11.45 -7.05 -12.25
C THR A 4 -11.82 -7.99 -11.11
N VAL A 5 -10.90 -8.20 -10.16
CA VAL A 5 -11.12 -9.00 -8.95
C VAL A 5 -10.62 -8.23 -7.72
N LEU A 6 -11.27 -8.42 -6.57
CA LEU A 6 -10.77 -7.90 -5.30
C LEU A 6 -9.54 -8.71 -4.87
N VAL A 7 -8.39 -8.05 -4.79
CA VAL A 7 -7.13 -8.67 -4.31
C VAL A 7 -7.02 -8.64 -2.79
N LYS A 8 -7.53 -7.58 -2.17
CA LYS A 8 -7.55 -7.41 -0.71
C LYS A 8 -8.51 -6.29 -0.33
N ASP A 9 -9.31 -6.53 0.70
CA ASP A 9 -9.94 -5.46 1.48
C ASP A 9 -8.96 -5.03 2.60
N ILE A 10 -8.48 -3.80 2.54
CA ILE A 10 -7.42 -3.28 3.44
C ILE A 10 -8.03 -2.59 4.66
N ASP A 11 -9.20 -1.98 4.52
CA ASP A 11 -9.97 -1.35 5.59
C ASP A 11 -11.41 -1.91 5.59
N PRO A 12 -11.62 -3.09 6.20
CA PRO A 12 -12.89 -3.81 6.13
C PRO A 12 -13.99 -3.22 7.04
N ARG A 13 -13.78 -2.02 7.60
CA ARG A 13 -14.80 -1.36 8.43
C ARG A 13 -15.95 -0.85 7.55
N LEU A 14 -17.17 -0.94 8.09
CA LEU A 14 -18.35 -0.39 7.44
C LEU A 14 -18.22 1.11 7.22
N TYR A 15 -18.53 1.58 6.01
CA TYR A 15 -18.48 2.98 5.58
C TYR A 15 -17.07 3.59 5.45
N TYR A 16 -16.01 2.78 5.54
CA TYR A 16 -14.64 3.23 5.26
C TYR A 16 -14.16 2.74 3.89
N SER A 17 -13.13 3.39 3.37
CA SER A 17 -12.48 3.03 2.13
C SER A 17 -10.98 2.97 2.37
N SER A 18 -10.31 2.01 1.73
CA SER A 18 -8.85 1.94 1.76
C SER A 18 -8.16 3.04 0.94
N THR A 19 -8.92 3.77 0.12
CA THR A 19 -8.46 4.91 -0.72
C THR A 19 -7.08 4.67 -1.37
N PRO A 20 -6.92 3.61 -2.18
CA PRO A 20 -5.62 3.31 -2.77
C PRO A 20 -5.19 4.43 -3.72
N SER A 21 -3.93 4.86 -3.60
CA SER A 21 -3.36 5.90 -4.47
C SER A 21 -1.88 5.62 -4.78
N ILE A 22 -1.25 6.44 -5.62
CA ILE A 22 0.20 6.39 -5.86
C ILE A 22 0.62 5.03 -6.46
N LEU A 23 -0.14 4.56 -7.45
CA LEU A 23 0.02 3.25 -8.07
C LEU A 23 1.29 3.21 -8.94
N THR A 24 2.26 2.38 -8.58
CA THR A 24 3.53 2.19 -9.30
C THR A 24 3.83 0.72 -9.52
N SER A 25 3.95 0.30 -10.77
CA SER A 25 4.30 -1.09 -11.12
C SER A 25 5.81 -1.29 -11.16
N ILE A 26 6.30 -2.37 -10.55
CA ILE A 26 7.70 -2.83 -10.67
C ILE A 26 7.69 -4.35 -10.86
N GLY A 27 8.11 -4.81 -12.04
CA GLY A 27 8.00 -6.23 -12.41
C GLY A 27 6.56 -6.72 -12.27
N ASN A 28 6.37 -7.82 -11.54
CA ASN A 28 5.04 -8.42 -11.28
C ASN A 28 4.37 -7.90 -10.00
N LYS A 29 4.85 -6.78 -9.43
CA LYS A 29 4.31 -6.19 -8.21
C LYS A 29 3.76 -4.79 -8.48
N LEU A 30 2.71 -4.45 -7.76
CA LEU A 30 2.12 -3.12 -7.72
C LEU A 30 2.31 -2.53 -6.32
N TYR A 31 2.96 -1.38 -6.26
CA TYR A 31 3.14 -0.59 -5.06
C TYR A 31 2.13 0.54 -5.03
N PHE A 32 1.53 0.81 -3.88
CA PHE A 32 0.47 1.81 -3.72
C PHE A 32 0.36 2.21 -2.24
N SER A 33 -0.13 3.42 -1.97
CA SER A 33 -0.52 3.80 -0.62
C SER A 33 -1.97 3.40 -0.36
N ALA A 34 -2.31 3.02 0.87
CA ALA A 34 -3.69 2.80 1.29
C ALA A 34 -3.85 2.95 2.81
N ILE A 35 -5.02 3.40 3.24
CA ILE A 35 -5.35 3.67 4.65
C ILE A 35 -6.11 2.52 5.30
N ASN A 36 -5.87 2.27 6.59
CA ASN A 36 -6.77 1.52 7.48
C ASN A 36 -6.64 2.00 8.94
N GLN A 37 -7.47 1.48 9.87
CA GLN A 37 -7.39 1.91 11.27
C GLN A 37 -6.15 1.43 12.04
N LEU A 38 -5.44 0.43 11.53
CA LEU A 38 -4.38 -0.25 12.28
C LEU A 38 -3.01 0.39 12.05
N ASN A 39 -2.75 0.81 10.81
CA ASN A 39 -1.47 1.33 10.36
C ASN A 39 -1.57 2.73 9.76
N GLY A 40 -2.77 3.32 9.62
CA GLY A 40 -2.93 4.57 8.88
C GLY A 40 -2.64 4.41 7.38
N ASN A 41 -2.30 5.52 6.72
CA ASN A 41 -1.96 5.61 5.30
C ASN A 41 -0.47 5.27 5.08
N GLU A 42 -0.24 4.04 4.62
CA GLU A 42 1.09 3.43 4.49
C GLU A 42 1.34 2.88 3.09
N LEU A 43 2.62 2.67 2.76
CA LEU A 43 3.02 2.02 1.52
C LEU A 43 2.78 0.51 1.59
N ARG A 44 2.05 0.00 0.60
CA ARG A 44 1.70 -1.42 0.45
C ARG A 44 2.16 -1.92 -0.92
N VAL A 45 2.26 -3.25 -0.99
CA VAL A 45 2.58 -3.94 -2.23
C VAL A 45 1.62 -5.10 -2.43
N THR A 46 1.27 -5.37 -3.69
CA THR A 46 0.56 -6.58 -4.08
C THR A 46 1.21 -7.28 -5.27
N ASP A 47 1.14 -8.62 -5.28
CA ASP A 47 1.46 -9.46 -6.44
C ASP A 47 0.20 -10.04 -7.12
N GLY A 48 -0.99 -9.62 -6.69
CA GLY A 48 -2.27 -10.06 -7.25
C GLY A 48 -2.83 -11.37 -6.71
N ILE A 49 -2.15 -12.05 -5.77
CA ILE A 49 -2.68 -13.28 -5.14
C ILE A 49 -3.79 -12.92 -4.16
N ILE A 50 -5.01 -13.39 -4.44
CA ILE A 50 -6.25 -13.06 -3.69
C ILE A 50 -6.34 -13.72 -2.30
N ASN A 51 -5.45 -14.65 -1.98
CA ASN A 51 -5.53 -15.54 -0.80
C ASN A 51 -5.11 -14.86 0.51
N GLY A 52 -5.06 -13.53 0.54
CA GLY A 52 -4.69 -12.73 1.70
C GLY A 52 -3.18 -12.57 1.94
N THR A 53 -2.32 -13.36 1.29
CA THR A 53 -0.85 -13.26 1.35
C THR A 53 -0.25 -12.38 0.25
N GLY A 54 -1.01 -12.13 -0.83
CA GLY A 54 -0.55 -11.37 -1.99
C GLY A 54 -0.61 -9.86 -1.84
N THR A 55 -1.05 -9.33 -0.69
CA THR A 55 -1.06 -7.88 -0.40
C THR A 55 -0.59 -7.64 1.02
N TYR A 56 0.48 -6.85 1.20
CA TYR A 56 1.11 -6.61 2.51
C TYR A 56 1.77 -5.23 2.59
N LEU A 57 2.11 -4.78 3.80
CA LEU A 57 2.89 -3.56 4.04
C LEU A 57 4.30 -3.73 3.48
N VAL A 58 4.84 -2.71 2.80
CA VAL A 58 6.27 -2.69 2.47
C VAL A 58 7.09 -2.56 3.76
N LYS A 59 6.67 -1.62 4.61
CA LYS A 59 7.15 -1.40 5.96
C LYS A 59 6.11 -0.55 6.69
N ASP A 60 5.91 -0.81 7.98
CA ASP A 60 5.20 0.11 8.86
C ASP A 60 6.21 1.20 9.26
N LEU A 61 6.10 2.38 8.63
CA LEU A 61 7.03 3.48 8.85
C LEU A 61 6.64 4.33 10.05
N TRP A 62 5.34 4.40 10.35
CA TRP A 62 4.82 5.05 11.54
C TRP A 62 3.89 4.12 12.30
N SER A 63 4.38 3.59 13.42
CA SER A 63 3.63 2.60 14.19
C SER A 63 2.25 3.09 14.67
N GLY A 64 1.28 2.18 14.62
CA GLY A 64 -0.09 2.44 15.04
C GLY A 64 -0.91 3.14 13.96
N SER A 65 -1.96 3.85 14.35
CA SER A 65 -2.93 4.43 13.41
C SER A 65 -2.47 5.75 12.77
N GLN A 66 -1.20 6.09 12.85
CA GLN A 66 -0.66 7.33 12.28
C GLN A 66 -0.31 7.11 10.81
N ASN A 67 -0.22 8.20 10.04
CA ASN A 67 0.02 8.10 8.60
C ASN A 67 1.49 8.42 8.28
N SER A 68 2.19 7.53 7.59
CA SER A 68 3.50 7.87 6.97
C SER A 68 3.35 8.73 5.70
N ASN A 69 2.18 8.77 5.08
CA ASN A 69 1.89 9.56 3.88
C ASN A 69 2.97 9.43 2.77
N PRO A 70 3.15 8.23 2.19
CA PRO A 70 4.10 8.03 1.10
C PRO A 70 3.85 8.99 -0.06
N SER A 71 4.91 9.53 -0.66
CA SER A 71 4.89 10.52 -1.74
C SER A 71 6.15 10.42 -2.60
N ASN A 72 6.22 11.17 -3.71
CA ASN A 72 7.37 11.22 -4.63
C ASN A 72 7.87 9.83 -5.06
N ILE A 73 6.94 8.93 -5.38
CA ILE A 73 7.26 7.55 -5.75
C ILE A 73 7.90 7.51 -7.14
N VAL A 74 8.99 6.77 -7.28
CA VAL A 74 9.63 6.52 -8.58
C VAL A 74 10.29 5.14 -8.57
N SER A 75 10.19 4.44 -9.71
CA SER A 75 10.96 3.24 -9.95
C SER A 75 12.19 3.55 -10.80
N LEU A 76 13.35 3.09 -10.37
CA LEU A 76 14.59 3.13 -11.13
C LEU A 76 15.32 1.81 -10.97
N ASN A 77 15.59 1.11 -12.07
CA ASN A 77 16.33 -0.17 -12.08
C ASN A 77 15.77 -1.22 -11.10
N ASN A 78 14.44 -1.39 -11.07
CA ASN A 78 13.71 -2.27 -10.14
C ASN A 78 13.83 -1.90 -8.65
N ILE A 79 14.33 -0.72 -8.32
CA ILE A 79 14.33 -0.16 -6.98
C ILE A 79 13.22 0.89 -6.89
N LEU A 80 12.44 0.84 -5.82
CA LEU A 80 11.43 1.84 -5.51
C LEU A 80 12.03 2.91 -4.59
N TYR A 81 12.00 4.16 -5.04
CA TYR A 81 12.34 5.32 -4.23
C TYR A 81 11.05 6.08 -3.91
N PHE A 82 10.93 6.58 -2.68
CA PHE A 82 9.79 7.35 -2.22
C PHE A 82 10.18 8.16 -0.98
N THR A 83 9.38 9.17 -0.66
CA THR A 83 9.46 9.91 0.60
C THR A 83 8.27 9.56 1.47
N ALA A 84 8.45 9.48 2.78
CA ALA A 84 7.40 9.25 3.75
C ALA A 84 7.87 9.80 5.10
N GLN A 85 6.90 10.12 5.97
CA GLN A 85 7.15 10.49 7.35
C GLN A 85 7.42 9.23 8.17
N ASP A 86 8.38 9.27 9.09
CA ASP A 86 8.58 8.20 10.05
C ASP A 86 8.43 8.72 11.50
N GLN A 87 8.51 7.80 12.47
CA GLN A 87 8.31 8.14 13.88
C GLN A 87 9.42 9.02 14.49
N LEU A 88 10.52 9.23 13.78
CA LEU A 88 11.72 9.89 14.28
C LEU A 88 12.09 11.14 13.47
N ASN A 89 11.71 11.25 12.19
CA ASN A 89 12.00 12.37 11.29
C ASN A 89 10.92 12.59 10.22
#